data_AF-A0A4Y2TVU8-F1
#
_entry.id   AF-A0A4Y2TVU8-F1
#
_cell.length_a   1.000
_cell.length_b   1.000
_cell.length_c   1.000
_cell.angle_alpha   90.00
_cell.angle_beta   90.00
_cell.angle_gamma   90.00
#
_symmetry.space_group_name_H-M   'P 1'
#
loop_
_entity.id
_entity.type
_entity.pdbx_description
1 polymer ?
#
loop_
_entity_poly.entity_id
_entity_poly.type
_entity_poly.pdbx_seq_one_letter_code
_entity_poly.pdbx_strand_id
1 'polypeptide(L)'
;MILLELGKWDPTELLLDDLKRLAIAIYTQTLRDPMTQINGFKIIHDFKGTSVKHLRHCTPQNLMFQYHAAIHRTTLTAPDHGAAAV
;
A
#
# COMPACT_ATOMS: atom_id res chain seq x y z
N MET A 1 0.57 -11.80 -3.27
CA MET A 1 1.82 -11.14 -2.81
C MET A 1 2.18 -10.09 -3.84
N ILE A 2 2.58 -8.89 -3.40
CA ILE A 2 2.93 -7.76 -4.28
C ILE A 2 4.39 -7.39 -4.00
N LEU A 3 5.20 -7.33 -5.05
CA LEU A 3 6.60 -6.89 -4.99
C LEU A 3 6.69 -5.49 -5.64
N LEU A 4 7.27 -4.55 -4.91
CA LEU A 4 7.56 -3.19 -5.39
C LEU A 4 9.06 -3.02 -5.50
N GLU A 5 9.58 -3.06 -6.73
CA GLU A 5 11.00 -2.79 -7.02
C GLU A 5 11.21 -1.29 -7.24
N LEU A 6 11.42 -0.54 -6.16
CA LEU A 6 11.43 0.92 -6.19
C LEU A 6 12.56 1.51 -7.04
N GLY A 7 13.66 0.77 -7.21
CA GLY A 7 14.77 1.20 -8.07
C GLY A 7 14.48 1.13 -9.59
N LYS A 8 13.38 0.48 -10.00
CA LYS A 8 12.93 0.45 -11.41
C LYS A 8 11.96 1.57 -11.75
N TRP A 9 11.49 2.33 -10.76
CA TRP A 9 10.60 3.46 -10.98
C TRP A 9 11.41 4.70 -11.36
N ASP A 10 11.16 5.27 -12.55
CA ASP A 10 11.66 6.60 -12.90
C ASP A 10 10.63 7.67 -12.54
N PRO A 11 10.90 8.56 -11.56
CA PRO A 11 9.97 9.61 -11.17
C PRO A 11 9.75 10.70 -12.23
N THR A 12 10.57 10.73 -13.29
CA THR A 12 10.44 11.68 -14.42
C THR A 12 9.52 11.16 -15.53
N GLU A 13 9.36 9.84 -15.63
CA GLU A 13 8.45 9.21 -16.60
C GLU A 13 7.10 8.86 -15.98
N LEU A 14 7.10 8.39 -14.73
CA LEU A 14 5.88 8.08 -13.98
C LEU A 14 5.83 8.93 -12.71
N LEU A 15 4.90 9.89 -12.69
CA LEU A 15 4.74 10.77 -11.53
C LEU A 15 4.25 9.97 -10.31
N LEU A 16 4.64 10.43 -9.12
CA LEU A 16 4.28 9.77 -7.87
C LEU A 16 2.76 9.61 -7.69
N ASP A 17 1.95 10.59 -8.12
CA ASP A 17 0.50 10.51 -7.97
C ASP A 17 -0.12 9.48 -8.93
N ASP A 18 0.45 9.29 -10.11
CA ASP A 18 0.04 8.23 -11.03
C ASP A 18 0.50 6.85 -10.52
N LEU A 19 1.67 6.77 -9.90
CA LEU A 19 2.11 5.57 -9.19
C LEU A 19 1.16 5.21 -8.04
N LYS A 20 0.67 6.19 -7.25
CA LYS A 20 -0.35 5.97 -6.21
C LYS A 20 -1.66 5.44 -6.80
N ARG A 21 -2.13 6.02 -7.90
CA ARG A 21 -3.35 5.55 -8.61
C ARG A 21 -3.18 4.12 -9.12
N LEU A 22 -2.04 3.80 -9.72
CA LEU A 22 -1.70 2.45 -10.16
C LEU A 22 -1.70 1.45 -8.99
N ALA A 23 -1.10 1.82 -7.85
CA ALA A 23 -1.12 0.99 -6.66
C ALA A 23 -2.55 0.70 -6.18
N ILE A 24 -3.44 1.71 -6.15
CA ILE A 24 -4.86 1.53 -5.80
C ILE A 24 -5.57 0.60 -6.78
N ALA A 25 -5.30 0.73 -8.08
CA ALA A 25 -5.88 -0.14 -9.10
C ALA A 25 -5.45 -1.61 -8.90
N ILE A 26 -4.15 -1.84 -8.65
CA ILE A 26 -3.60 -3.17 -8.35
C ILE A 26 -4.25 -3.75 -7.09
N TYR A 27 -4.30 -2.98 -6.00
CA TYR A 27 -4.92 -3.44 -4.75
C TYR A 27 -6.40 -3.80 -4.93
N THR A 28 -7.15 -2.96 -5.64
CA THR A 28 -8.57 -3.22 -5.94
C THR A 28 -8.75 -4.48 -6.78
N GLN A 29 -7.88 -4.70 -7.77
CA GLN A 29 -7.92 -5.90 -8.60
C GLN A 29 -7.63 -7.16 -7.79
N THR A 30 -6.62 -7.12 -6.93
CA THR A 30 -6.28 -8.27 -6.07
C THR A 30 -7.34 -8.57 -5.02
N LEU A 31 -8.10 -7.56 -4.56
CA LEU A 31 -9.23 -7.77 -3.65
C LEU A 31 -10.40 -8.52 -4.31
N ARG A 32 -10.42 -8.69 -5.63
CA ARG A 32 -11.44 -9.53 -6.27
C ARG A 32 -11.27 -11.02 -5.95
N ASP A 33 -10.08 -11.44 -5.51
CA ASP A 33 -9.84 -12.78 -5.01
C ASP A 33 -10.29 -12.90 -3.54
N PRO A 34 -11.26 -13.77 -3.21
CA PRO A 34 -11.72 -13.97 -1.83
C PRO A 34 -10.61 -14.41 -0.88
N MET A 35 -9.62 -15.18 -1.36
CA MET A 35 -8.51 -15.62 -0.51
C MET A 35 -7.61 -14.44 -0.11
N THR A 36 -7.47 -13.44 -0.98
CA THR A 36 -6.77 -12.19 -0.68
C THR A 36 -7.55 -11.31 0.30
N GLN A 37 -8.89 -11.32 0.28
CA GLN A 37 -9.69 -10.59 1.28
C GLN A 37 -9.53 -11.18 2.69
N ILE A 38 -9.51 -12.51 2.80
CA ILE A 38 -9.39 -13.22 4.08
C ILE A 38 -7.95 -13.13 4.63
N ASN A 39 -6.95 -13.37 3.79
CA ASN A 39 -5.55 -13.43 4.22
C ASN A 39 -4.86 -12.05 4.23
N GLY A 40 -5.49 -11.03 3.65
CA GLY A 40 -4.94 -9.70 3.47
C GLY A 40 -3.79 -9.65 2.46
N PHE A 41 -3.03 -8.56 2.54
CA PHE A 41 -1.93 -8.27 1.62
C PHE A 41 -0.57 -8.61 2.24
N LYS A 42 0.33 -9.15 1.41
CA LYS A 42 1.76 -9.23 1.69
C LYS A 42 2.50 -8.40 0.66
N ILE A 43 3.12 -7.30 1.10
CA ILE A 43 3.81 -6.33 0.24
C ILE A 43 5.28 -6.29 0.64
N ILE A 44 6.17 -6.49 -0.33
CA ILE A 44 7.62 -6.35 -0.15
C ILE A 44 8.06 -5.11 -0.93
N HIS A 45 8.71 -4.18 -0.23
CA HIS A 45 9.36 -3.03 -0.86
C HIS A 45 10.84 -3.36 -1.02
N ASP A 46 11.27 -3.61 -2.26
CA ASP A 46 12.68 -3.77 -2.59
C ASP A 46 13.27 -2.39 -2.93
N PHE A 47 14.16 -1.92 -2.06
CA PHE A 47 14.84 -0.64 -2.19
C PHE A 47 16.16 -0.74 -2.99
N LYS A 48 16.53 -1.92 -3.51
CA LYS A 48 17.71 -2.07 -4.36
C LYS A 48 17.59 -1.17 -5.59
N GLY A 49 18.67 -0.45 -5.91
CA GLY A 49 18.71 0.48 -7.05
C GLY A 49 18.07 1.85 -6.79
N THR A 50 17.54 2.11 -5.58
CA THR A 50 17.06 3.44 -5.22
C THR A 50 18.21 4.43 -5.03
N SER A 51 17.89 5.71 -5.10
CA SER A 51 18.83 6.82 -5.09
C SER A 51 18.19 8.07 -4.47
N VAL A 52 18.97 9.15 -4.32
CA VAL A 52 18.47 10.42 -3.76
C VAL A 52 17.27 10.96 -4.54
N LYS A 53 17.15 10.68 -5.85
CA LYS A 53 15.99 11.07 -6.66
C LYS A 53 14.69 10.46 -6.10
N HIS A 54 14.73 9.20 -5.68
CA HIS A 54 13.60 8.50 -5.07
C HIS A 54 13.31 9.03 -3.66
N LEU A 55 14.36 9.27 -2.85
CA LEU A 55 14.22 9.78 -1.48
C LEU A 55 13.54 11.16 -1.41
N ARG A 56 13.67 12.00 -2.46
CA ARG A 56 12.96 13.28 -2.54
C ARG A 56 11.44 13.14 -2.46
N HIS A 57 10.91 11.96 -2.80
CA HIS A 57 9.48 11.67 -2.72
C HIS A 57 9.06 11.13 -1.34
N CYS A 58 10.00 10.75 -0.47
CA CYS A 58 9.75 10.35 0.92
C CYS A 58 9.54 11.57 1.84
N THR A 59 8.70 12.51 1.42
CA THR A 59 8.30 13.65 2.25
C THR A 59 7.45 13.16 3.43
N PRO A 60 7.42 13.88 4.56
CA PRO A 60 6.57 13.49 5.70
C PRO A 60 5.11 13.25 5.31
N GLN A 61 4.57 14.07 4.40
CA GLN A 61 3.20 13.90 3.89
C GLN A 61 3.02 12.58 3.11
N ASN A 62 3.96 12.22 2.24
CA ASN A 62 3.86 10.99 1.46
C ASN A 62 4.07 9.74 2.32
N LEU A 63 4.98 9.80 3.31
CA LEU A 63 5.18 8.72 4.26
C LEU A 63 3.95 8.54 5.17
N MET A 64 3.34 9.63 5.62
CA MET A 64 2.10 9.59 6.40
C MET A 64 0.94 9.00 5.58
N PHE A 65 0.82 9.38 4.30
CA PHE A 65 -0.14 8.76 3.38
C PHE A 65 0.08 7.25 3.26
N GLN A 66 1.34 6.81 3.07
CA GLN A 66 1.69 5.39 2.98
C GLN A 66 1.36 4.64 4.28
N TYR A 67 1.65 5.23 5.44
CA TYR A 67 1.32 4.67 6.76
C TYR A 67 -0.19 4.45 6.92
N HIS A 68 -1.01 5.47 6.63
CA HIS A 68 -2.47 5.34 6.71
C HIS A 68 -3.04 4.35 5.70
N ALA A 69 -2.49 4.31 4.47
CA ALA A 69 -2.90 3.35 3.46
C ALA A 69 -2.61 1.90 3.89
N ALA A 70 -1.50 1.66 4.58
CA ALA A 70 -1.10 0.34 5.04
C ALA A 70 -1.86 -0.12 6.31
N ILE A 71 -2.14 0.78 7.25
CA ILE A 71 -2.63 0.42 8.60
C ILE A 71 -4.13 0.67 8.79
N HIS A 72 -4.72 1.66 8.13
CA HIS A 72 -6.10 2.07 8.42
C HIS A 72 -7.17 1.24 7.68
N ARG A 73 -6.79 0.36 6.73
CA ARG A 73 -7.74 -0.58 6.09
C ARG A 73 -7.91 -1.90 6.84
N THR A 74 -7.07 -2.21 7.81
CA THR A 74 -7.19 -3.44 8.63
C THR A 74 -8.16 -3.31 9.80
N THR A 75 -8.62 -2.10 10.14
CA THR A 75 -9.48 -1.87 11.32
C THR A 75 -10.97 -1.79 11.00
N LEU A 76 -11.38 -1.79 9.72
CA LEU A 76 -12.80 -1.71 9.32
C LEU A 76 -13.50 -3.08 9.17
N THR A 77 -12.84 -4.18 9.52
CA THR A 77 -13.42 -5.53 9.45
C THR A 77 -13.36 -6.32 10.75
N ALA A 78 -13.03 -5.69 11.89
CA ALA A 78 -13.40 -6.28 13.16
C ALA A 78 -14.86 -5.86 13.43
N PRO A 79 -15.85 -6.75 13.28
CA PRO A 79 -17.17 -6.45 13.80
C PRO A 79 -17.01 -6.25 15.31
N ASP A 80 -17.48 -5.11 15.82
CA ASP A 80 -17.78 -5.00 17.24
C ASP A 80 -18.79 -6.10 17.57
N HIS A 81 -18.30 -7.23 18.05
CA HIS A 81 -19.12 -8.18 18.75
C HIS A 81 -19.53 -7.50 20.05
N GLY A 82 -20.68 -6.83 19.99
CA GLY A 82 -21.46 -6.51 21.16
C GLY A 82 -21.61 -7.79 21.99
N ALA A 83 -20.87 -7.87 23.08
CA ALA A 83 -21.21 -8.75 24.17
C ALA A 83 -22.19 -7.99 25.06
N ALA A 84 -23.46 -8.05 24.66
CA ALA A 84 -24.53 -8.04 25.63
C ALA A 84 -24.50 -9.40 26.38
N ALA A 85 -24.68 -9.32 27.70
CA ALA A 85 -25.01 -10.39 28.66
C ALA A 85 -23.88 -11.37 29.08
N VAL A 86 -23.32 -11.13 30.29
CA VAL A 86 -23.62 -11.89 31.52
C VAL A 86 -23.65 -10.91 32.69
#